data_AF-A0A316LL66-F1
#
_entry.id   AF-A0A316LL66-F1
#
_cell.length_a   1.000
_cell.length_b   1.000
_cell.length_c   1.000
_cell.angle_alpha   90.00
_cell.angle_beta   90.00
_cell.angle_gamma   90.00
#
_symmetry.space_group_name_H-M   'P 1'
#
loop_
_entity.id
_entity.type
_entity.pdbx_description
1 polymer ?
#
loop_
_entity_poly.entity_id
_entity_poly.type
_entity_poly.pdbx_seq_one_letter_code
_entity_poly.pdbx_strand_id
1 'polypeptide(L)'
;MNRYFLRFGRWRDNEQSAIHKNGEFIVGYEKGVSCFDATLLEDGKWHLILPNPCKINTIDDIHGFMLEAYDNKQIYLVQGDIVGFGSDGEPLLKNLKLVDNVSNQFTYLRTARRG
;
A
#
# COMPACT_ATOMS: atom_id res chain seq x y z
N MET A 1 -8.79 0.80 -18.85
CA MET A 1 -7.64 1.41 -18.15
C MET A 1 -7.02 0.35 -17.28
N ASN A 2 -5.69 0.23 -17.31
CA ASN A 2 -4.99 -0.67 -16.41
C ASN A 2 -5.04 -0.08 -14.99
N ARG A 3 -5.51 -0.86 -14.01
CA ARG A 3 -5.47 -0.46 -12.59
C ARG A 3 -4.06 -0.67 -12.06
N TYR A 4 -3.61 0.26 -11.24
CA TYR A 4 -2.32 0.20 -10.55
C TYR A 4 -2.55 0.28 -9.05
N PHE A 5 -1.66 -0.34 -8.31
CA PHE A 5 -1.74 -0.41 -6.87
C PHE A 5 -0.39 -0.10 -6.24
N LEU A 6 -0.40 0.43 -5.03
CA LEU A 6 0.77 0.63 -4.19
C LEU A 6 0.88 -0.51 -3.18
N ARG A 7 2.07 -1.10 -3.11
CA ARG A 7 2.43 -2.12 -2.13
C ARG A 7 3.52 -1.58 -1.22
N PHE A 8 3.21 -1.47 0.07
CA PHE A 8 4.15 -1.02 1.09
C PHE A 8 4.90 -2.20 1.74
N GLY A 9 6.20 -2.04 1.95
CA GLY A 9 7.06 -3.04 2.57
C GLY A 9 7.57 -4.10 1.60
N ARG A 10 8.21 -5.14 2.15
CA ARG A 10 8.89 -6.17 1.36
C ARG A 10 7.95 -6.88 0.38
N TRP A 11 8.50 -7.19 -0.79
CA TRP A 11 7.89 -8.07 -1.78
C TRP A 11 7.60 -9.45 -1.16
N ARG A 12 6.50 -10.08 -1.57
CA ARG A 12 6.00 -11.35 -1.03
C ARG A 12 5.89 -12.37 -2.15
N ASP A 13 6.84 -13.31 -2.21
CA ASP A 13 6.86 -14.35 -3.25
C ASP A 13 5.72 -15.36 -3.13
N ASN A 14 5.11 -15.48 -1.95
CA ASN A 14 3.96 -16.34 -1.70
C ASN A 14 2.60 -15.67 -2.01
N GLU A 15 2.61 -14.42 -2.48
CA GLU A 15 1.42 -13.64 -2.82
C GLU A 15 0.37 -13.53 -1.71
N GLN A 16 0.80 -13.50 -0.44
CA GLN A 16 -0.09 -13.35 0.70
C GLN A 16 0.45 -12.35 1.73
N SER A 17 -0.43 -11.50 2.23
CA SER A 17 -0.16 -10.70 3.42
C SER A 17 -0.41 -11.51 4.70
N ALA A 18 0.44 -11.33 5.70
CA ALA A 18 0.22 -11.90 7.02
C ALA A 18 -0.80 -11.06 7.79
N ILE A 19 -1.66 -11.72 8.56
CA ILE A 19 -2.59 -11.07 9.49
C ILE A 19 -1.89 -11.03 10.84
N HIS A 20 -1.61 -9.82 11.33
CA HIS A 20 -0.96 -9.62 12.62
C HIS A 20 -1.99 -9.31 13.70
N LYS A 21 -1.89 -9.98 14.85
CA LYS A 21 -2.61 -9.63 16.08
C LYS A 21 -1.67 -8.90 17.01
N ASN A 22 -2.10 -7.71 17.47
CA ASN A 22 -1.32 -6.81 18.32
C ASN A 22 0.06 -6.43 17.72
N GLY A 23 0.19 -6.39 16.40
CA GLY A 23 1.45 -6.05 15.70
C GLY A 23 2.54 -7.11 15.76
N GLU A 24 2.51 -8.04 16.73
CA GLU A 24 3.60 -8.97 16.99
C GLU A 24 3.33 -10.40 16.46
N PHE A 25 2.09 -10.88 16.55
CA PHE A 25 1.79 -12.30 16.30
C PHE A 25 1.09 -12.52 14.96
N ILE A 26 1.68 -13.34 14.08
CA ILE A 26 1.00 -13.79 12.87
C ILE A 26 -0.07 -14.82 13.25
N VAL A 27 -1.34 -14.47 13.03
CA VAL A 27 -2.50 -15.33 13.35
C VAL A 27 -3.16 -15.94 12.12
N GLY A 28 -2.67 -15.59 10.93
CA GLY A 28 -3.17 -16.11 9.67
C GLY A 28 -2.57 -15.40 8.48
N TYR A 29 -3.09 -15.71 7.30
CA TYR A 29 -2.71 -15.09 6.04
C TYR A 29 -3.96 -14.67 5.27
N GLU A 30 -3.87 -13.50 4.66
CA GLU A 30 -4.88 -12.99 3.75
C GLU A 30 -4.97 -13.85 2.49
N LYS A 31 -6.09 -13.73 1.77
CA LYS A 31 -6.30 -14.43 0.50
C LYS A 31 -5.41 -13.94 -0.65
N GLY A 32 -4.78 -12.77 -0.47
CA GLY A 32 -3.85 -12.15 -1.40
C GLY A 32 -2.92 -11.16 -0.70
N VAL A 33 -2.13 -10.42 -1.47
CA VAL A 33 -1.28 -9.35 -0.96
C VAL A 33 -2.11 -8.08 -0.79
N SER A 34 -2.06 -7.51 0.41
CA SER A 34 -2.69 -6.23 0.75
C SER A 34 -1.95 -5.07 0.06
N CYS A 35 -2.72 -4.34 -0.75
CA CYS A 35 -2.31 -3.25 -1.62
C CYS A 35 -3.33 -2.10 -1.55
N PHE A 36 -2.96 -0.91 -2.01
CA PHE A 36 -3.88 0.24 -2.12
C PHE A 36 -4.05 0.64 -3.57
N ASP A 37 -5.27 1.02 -3.97
CA ASP A 37 -5.47 1.62 -5.29
C ASP A 37 -4.59 2.84 -5.49
N ALA A 38 -4.10 3.05 -6.71
CA ALA A 38 -3.19 4.12 -7.05
C ALA A 38 -3.58 4.84 -8.34
N THR A 39 -3.34 6.15 -8.37
CA THR A 39 -3.52 6.97 -9.57
C THR A 39 -2.28 7.83 -9.82
N LEU A 40 -1.95 8.02 -11.09
CA LEU A 40 -0.94 8.98 -11.52
C LEU A 40 -1.61 10.34 -11.68
N LEU A 41 -1.08 11.38 -11.03
CA LEU A 41 -1.55 12.75 -11.20
C LEU A 41 -0.75 13.49 -12.28
N GLU A 42 -1.22 14.68 -12.67
CA GLU A 42 -0.60 15.51 -13.71
C GLU A 42 0.83 15.95 -13.38
N ASP A 43 1.21 15.95 -12.10
CA ASP A 43 2.58 16.23 -11.64
C ASP A 43 3.54 15.04 -11.84
N GLY A 44 3.05 13.95 -12.42
CA GLY A 44 3.81 12.73 -12.70
C GLY A 44 4.04 11.83 -11.49
N LYS A 45 3.32 12.05 -10.38
CA LYS A 45 3.50 11.26 -9.15
C LYS A 45 2.35 10.29 -8.92
N TRP A 46 2.68 9.16 -8.30
CA TRP A 46 1.70 8.16 -7.87
C TRP A 46 1.11 8.52 -6.51
N HIS A 47 -0.22 8.57 -6.46
CA HIS A 47 -1.00 8.87 -5.28
C HIS A 47 -1.83 7.66 -4.88
N LEU A 48 -1.90 7.38 -3.58
CA LEU A 48 -2.82 6.39 -3.03
C LEU A 48 -4.26 6.90 -3.10
N ILE A 49 -5.17 6.02 -3.44
CA ILE A 49 -6.62 6.21 -3.32
C ILE A 49 -7.06 5.51 -2.04
N LEU A 50 -7.62 6.28 -1.10
CA LEU A 50 -8.15 5.73 0.13
C LEU A 50 -9.38 4.85 -0.15
N PRO A 51 -9.54 3.70 0.55
CA PRO A 51 -10.77 2.94 0.51
C PRO A 51 -11.98 3.80 0.90
N ASN A 52 -13.15 3.52 0.33
CA ASN A 52 -14.41 4.16 0.70
C ASN A 52 -15.46 3.08 1.02
N PRO A 53 -15.95 2.99 2.28
CA PRO A 53 -15.60 3.83 3.43
C PRO A 53 -14.17 3.59 3.94
N CYS A 54 -13.48 4.66 4.33
CA CYS A 54 -12.16 4.56 4.94
C CYS A 54 -12.30 4.28 6.44
N LYS A 55 -11.63 3.25 6.95
CA LYS A 55 -11.60 2.96 8.39
C LYS A 55 -10.46 3.73 9.05
N ILE A 56 -10.55 3.92 10.37
CA ILE A 56 -9.49 4.58 11.15
C ILE A 56 -8.18 3.80 11.08
N ASN A 57 -8.24 2.48 11.20
CA ASN A 57 -7.08 1.60 11.07
C ASN A 57 -6.36 1.77 9.72
N THR A 58 -7.11 1.97 8.63
CA THR A 58 -6.53 2.25 7.32
C THR A 58 -5.66 3.51 7.34
N ILE A 59 -6.11 4.56 8.03
CA ILE A 59 -5.36 5.81 8.19
C ILE A 59 -4.12 5.59 9.06
N ASP A 60 -4.25 4.84 10.15
CA ASP A 60 -3.13 4.52 11.05
C ASP A 60 -2.05 3.70 10.34
N ASP A 61 -2.45 2.71 9.54
CA ASP A 61 -1.54 1.89 8.74
C ASP A 61 -0.81 2.72 7.69
N ILE A 62 -1.54 3.58 6.95
CA ILE A 62 -0.91 4.47 5.98
C ILE A 62 0.06 5.41 6.68
N HIS A 63 -0.32 6.00 7.82
CA HIS A 63 0.58 6.85 8.60
C HIS A 63 1.83 6.08 9.05
N GLY A 64 1.68 4.84 9.53
CA GLY A 64 2.79 3.95 9.87
C GLY A 64 3.71 3.67 8.68
N PHE A 65 3.14 3.31 7.52
CA PHE A 65 3.90 3.08 6.29
C PHE A 65 4.65 4.34 5.84
N MET A 66 4.03 5.51 6.02
CA MET A 66 4.66 6.79 5.72
C MET A 66 5.84 7.08 6.63
N LEU A 67 5.73 6.80 7.93
CA LEU A 67 6.84 6.92 8.86
C LEU A 67 7.97 5.96 8.52
N GLU A 68 7.65 4.69 8.26
CA GLU A 68 8.67 3.68 7.92
C GLU A 68 9.30 3.92 6.54
N ALA A 69 8.61 4.60 5.61
CA ALA A 69 9.20 5.00 4.34
C ALA A 69 10.39 5.97 4.55
N TYR A 70 10.38 6.79 5.61
CA TYR A 70 11.57 7.56 6.01
C TYR A 70 12.74 6.66 6.43
N ASP A 71 12.46 5.48 6.96
CA ASP A 71 13.44 4.46 7.34
C ASP A 71 13.76 3.48 6.19
N ASN A 72 13.58 3.92 4.94
CA ASN A 72 13.83 3.16 3.70
C ASN A 72 12.89 1.97 3.45
N LYS A 73 11.69 1.96 4.04
CA LYS A 73 10.67 0.97 3.66
C LYS A 73 10.33 1.12 2.18
N GLN A 74 10.40 0.01 1.46
CA GLN A 74 10.18 -0.02 0.03
C GLN A 74 8.70 0.17 -0.31
N ILE A 75 8.42 0.92 -1.38
CA ILE A 75 7.08 1.11 -1.94
C ILE A 75 7.14 0.70 -3.40
N TYR A 76 6.30 -0.27 -3.77
CA TYR A 76 6.24 -0.80 -5.12
C TYR A 76 4.93 -0.41 -5.80
N LEU A 77 5.03 -0.03 -7.07
CA LEU A 77 3.89 0.07 -7.96
C LEU A 77 3.67 -1.30 -8.59
N VAL A 78 2.45 -1.82 -8.47
CA VAL A 78 2.12 -3.18 -8.89
C VAL A 78 0.81 -3.24 -9.68
N GLN A 79 0.63 -4.34 -10.40
CA GLN A 79 -0.63 -4.78 -10.95
C GLN A 79 -0.94 -6.18 -10.45
N GLY A 80 -2.19 -6.59 -10.50
CA GLY A 80 -2.60 -7.93 -10.14
C GLY A 80 -4.11 -8.10 -10.23
N ASP A 81 -4.56 -9.31 -9.98
CA ASP A 81 -5.98 -9.67 -9.98
C ASP A 81 -6.54 -9.47 -8.57
N ILE A 82 -7.63 -8.70 -8.46
CA ILE A 82 -8.32 -8.51 -7.19
C ILE A 82 -9.02 -9.82 -6.82
N VAL A 83 -8.65 -10.39 -5.67
CA VAL A 83 -9.25 -11.64 -5.12
C VAL A 83 -10.13 -11.40 -3.90
N GLY A 84 -10.26 -10.15 -3.48
CA GLY A 84 -11.07 -9.74 -2.34
C GLY A 84 -10.58 -8.43 -1.74
N PHE A 85 -11.03 -8.15 -0.53
CA PHE A 85 -10.65 -6.98 0.25
C PHE A 85 -10.20 -7.42 1.64
N GLY A 86 -9.16 -6.75 2.15
CA GLY A 86 -8.63 -6.96 3.48
C GLY A 86 -9.58 -6.43 4.55
N SER A 87 -9.18 -6.64 5.80
CA SER A 87 -9.96 -6.20 6.96
C SER A 87 -10.17 -4.69 7.00
N ASP A 88 -9.26 -3.91 6.40
CA ASP A 88 -9.29 -2.44 6.37
C ASP A 88 -9.84 -1.87 5.05
N GLY A 89 -10.44 -2.73 4.22
CA GLY A 89 -11.12 -2.35 2.99
C GLY A 89 -10.20 -2.17 1.78
N GLU A 90 -8.91 -2.43 1.95
CA GLU A 90 -7.92 -2.36 0.88
C GLU A 90 -7.96 -3.61 -0.02
N PRO A 91 -7.69 -3.48 -1.33
CA PRO A 91 -7.72 -4.62 -2.25
C PRO A 91 -6.64 -5.66 -1.91
N LEU A 92 -7.02 -6.94 -1.99
CA LEU A 92 -6.11 -8.07 -1.94
C LEU A 92 -5.84 -8.57 -3.35
N LEU A 93 -4.56 -8.65 -3.73
CA LEU A 93 -4.14 -9.02 -5.08
C LEU A 93 -3.49 -10.40 -5.13
N LYS A 94 -3.64 -11.08 -6.27
CA LYS A 94 -2.82 -12.23 -6.71
C LYS A 94 -2.22 -11.96 -8.09
N ASN A 95 -1.32 -12.84 -8.53
CA ASN A 95 -0.59 -12.71 -9.79
C ASN A 95 0.11 -11.34 -9.89
N LEU A 96 0.82 -10.97 -8.81
CA LEU A 96 1.42 -9.65 -8.68
C LEU A 96 2.49 -9.46 -9.74
N LYS A 97 2.32 -8.41 -10.52
CA LYS A 97 3.32 -7.92 -11.45
C LYS A 97 3.92 -6.64 -10.90
N LEU A 98 5.22 -6.67 -10.62
CA LEU A 98 5.98 -5.47 -10.32
C LEU A 98 6.01 -4.58 -11.58
N VAL A 99 5.57 -3.33 -11.43
CA VAL A 99 5.66 -2.32 -12.47
C VAL A 99 6.90 -1.45 -12.26
N ASP A 100 7.07 -0.93 -11.04
CA ASP A 100 8.19 -0.06 -10.69
C ASP A 100 8.43 -0.02 -9.18
N ASN A 101 9.63 0.40 -8.77
CA ASN A 101 9.94 0.78 -7.40
C ASN A 101 9.80 2.30 -7.25
N VAL A 102 8.72 2.71 -6.58
CA VAL A 102 8.34 4.12 -6.44
C VAL A 102 8.68 4.69 -5.06
N SER A 103 9.58 4.05 -4.32
CA SER A 103 10.01 4.50 -2.97
C SER A 103 10.48 5.96 -2.94
N ASN A 104 11.12 6.43 -4.03
CA ASN A 104 11.61 7.82 -4.15
C ASN A 104 10.63 8.77 -4.87
N GLN A 105 9.52 8.26 -5.39
CA GLN A 105 8.53 9.02 -6.19
C GLN A 105 7.22 9.25 -5.44
N PHE A 106 7.06 8.64 -4.26
CA PHE A 106 5.92 8.88 -3.39
C PHE A 106 6.13 10.21 -2.62
N THR A 107 5.43 11.27 -3.01
CA THR A 107 5.46 12.58 -2.33
C THR A 107 4.25 12.71 -1.40
N TYR A 108 4.49 13.14 -0.15
CA TYR A 108 3.45 13.74 0.67
C TYR A 108 3.46 15.27 0.45
N LEU A 109 2.29 15.92 0.53
CA LEU A 109 2.23 17.39 0.61
C LEU A 109 2.99 17.82 1.87
N ARG A 110 4.21 18.35 1.68
CA ARG A 110 4.96 19.04 2.72
C ARG A 110 4.15 20.30 3.02
N THR A 111 3.40 20.36 4.12
CA THR A 111 3.11 21.68 4.70
C THR A 111 4.48 22.22 5.08
N ALA A 112 5.03 23.06 4.21
CA ALA A 112 6.21 23.83 4.53
C ALA A 112 5.92 24.50 5.87
N ARG A 113 6.71 24.18 6.90
CA ARG A 113 6.82 25.09 8.03
C ARG A 113 7.30 26.40 7.40
N ARG A 114 6.40 27.37 7.30
CA ARG A 114 6.79 28.77 7.15
C ARG A 114 7.75 29.04 8.31
N GLY A 115 8.89 29.65 7.97
CA GLY A 115 9.98 29.95 8.90
C GLY A 115 9.53 30.79 10.08
#